data_AF-A0A371CGM9-F1
#
_entry.id   AF-A0A371CGM9-F1
#
_cell.length_a   1.000
_cell.length_b   1.000
_cell.length_c   1.000
_cell.angle_alpha   90.00
_cell.angle_beta   90.00
_cell.angle_gamma   90.00
#
_symmetry.space_group_name_H-M   'P 1'
#
loop_
_entity.id
_entity.type
_entity.pdbx_description
1 polymer ?
#
loop_
_entity_poly.entity_id
_entity_poly.type
_entity_poly.pdbx_seq_one_letter_code
_entity_poly.pdbx_strand_id
1 'polypeptide(L)'
;MPPPTLADYGRHFETTVPSITRVPEKVRTAEEVPSTLLDSKSQKTWVLCKQGRHPQTDHAIVFYALVEQPLVLRRLREPFLKVRPFYVRDDLDVSNLAGSSCRTETKAAIQGLHQCVLATDSEHIHVTQVIGLEHVPLLEASKISFPLVLAHTRWYRADVEIEVISLNKKTKMLRAAKAVAPFCAMQCTKMRAYSAADDVVRWCEDCRQWFHESCLQQRNTVEFYREEHAKEPYTDFPAWVLWDTEEPVPPQVYRHFLGLITTPIRRCYPEVSPHHILTAELFLSKLRDAAKRPGFAIPPSERAYRAFVDSLLVPTLLRPDIRNPHIDRFIEYLTQVNLGEKMLYQCPRHPDHVI
;
A
#
# COMPACT_ATOMS: atom_id res chain seq x y z
N MET A 1 -21.96 24.36 17.55
CA MET A 1 -20.60 24.73 17.10
C MET A 1 -20.46 24.25 15.66
N PRO A 2 -19.98 25.06 14.72
CA PRO A 2 -19.71 24.58 13.37
C PRO A 2 -18.61 23.49 13.40
N PRO A 3 -18.65 22.49 12.51
CA PRO A 3 -17.59 21.51 12.41
C PRO A 3 -16.27 22.20 11.98
N PRO A 4 -15.11 21.76 12.50
CA PRO A 4 -13.82 22.30 12.09
C PRO A 4 -13.60 22.06 10.59
N THR A 5 -13.00 23.04 9.93
CA THR A 5 -12.73 22.99 8.49
C THR A 5 -11.39 22.30 8.21
N LEU A 6 -11.21 21.79 6.99
CA LEU A 6 -9.95 21.19 6.53
C LEU A 6 -8.72 22.10 6.71
N ALA A 7 -8.92 23.42 6.77
CA ALA A 7 -7.86 24.39 6.98
C ALA A 7 -7.36 24.46 8.44
N ASP A 8 -8.19 24.05 9.40
CA ASP A 8 -7.87 24.15 10.84
C ASP A 8 -6.85 23.07 11.28
N TYR A 9 -6.67 22.02 10.48
CA TYR A 9 -5.73 20.93 10.74
C TYR A 9 -4.33 21.14 10.15
N GLY A 10 -4.13 22.19 9.34
CA GLY A 10 -2.91 22.40 8.54
C GLY A 10 -1.76 23.13 9.24
N ARG A 11 -1.88 23.51 10.51
CA ARG A 11 -0.90 24.38 11.18
C ARG A 11 -0.14 23.73 12.34
N HIS A 12 0.23 22.46 12.26
CA HIS A 12 1.15 21.91 13.26
C HIS A 12 1.90 20.67 12.75
N PHE A 13 3.22 20.83 12.64
CA PHE A 13 4.29 19.84 12.79
C PHE A 13 5.11 19.37 11.58
N GLU A 14 6.39 19.34 11.91
CA GLU A 14 7.59 18.97 11.18
C GLU A 14 7.69 17.46 10.95
N THR A 15 8.41 17.14 9.88
CA THR A 15 9.10 15.88 9.53
C THR A 15 9.17 14.82 10.64
N THR A 16 8.27 13.84 10.58
CA THR A 16 8.46 12.55 11.24
C THR A 16 9.43 11.72 10.39
N VAL A 17 10.65 11.52 10.89
CA VAL A 17 11.64 10.61 10.29
C VAL A 17 11.15 9.17 10.49
N PRO A 18 11.16 8.29 9.47
CA PRO A 18 10.81 6.89 9.66
C PRO A 18 11.68 6.26 10.74
N SER A 19 11.09 5.42 11.58
CA SER A 19 11.72 4.76 12.72
C SER A 19 12.72 3.69 12.26
N ILE A 20 13.94 4.13 11.95
CA ILE A 20 15.08 3.24 11.69
C ILE A 20 15.45 2.54 13.01
N THR A 21 15.24 1.24 13.08
CA THR A 21 15.83 0.44 14.16
C THR A 21 17.33 0.35 13.89
N ARG A 22 18.11 1.09 14.69
CA ARG A 22 19.58 1.03 14.61
C ARG A 22 20.03 -0.37 14.97
N VAL A 23 20.90 -0.95 14.16
CA VAL A 23 21.56 -2.21 14.50
C VAL A 23 22.48 -1.93 15.70
N PRO A 24 22.37 -2.67 16.81
CA PRO A 24 23.24 -2.48 17.96
C PRO A 24 24.72 -2.64 17.56
N GLU A 25 25.60 -1.75 18.01
CA GLU A 25 27.04 -1.79 17.70
C GLU A 25 27.73 -3.11 18.06
N LYS A 26 27.09 -3.96 18.88
CA LYS A 26 27.60 -5.24 19.35
C LYS A 26 27.33 -6.43 18.42
N VAL A 27 26.51 -6.31 17.37
CA VAL A 27 26.30 -7.40 16.39
C VAL A 27 27.46 -7.41 15.39
N ARG A 28 28.66 -7.79 15.85
CA ARG A 28 29.91 -7.75 15.06
C ARG A 28 30.50 -9.13 14.75
N THR A 29 29.90 -10.21 15.21
CA THR A 29 30.38 -11.57 14.95
C THR A 29 29.50 -12.27 13.91
N ALA A 30 30.14 -13.05 13.03
CA ALA A 30 29.49 -13.77 11.94
C ALA A 30 28.43 -14.80 12.41
N GLU A 31 28.38 -15.10 13.72
CA GLU A 31 27.48 -16.08 14.33
C GLU A 31 26.17 -15.47 14.87
N GLU A 32 26.10 -14.16 15.14
CA GLU A 32 24.89 -13.51 15.70
C GLU A 32 23.98 -12.85 14.65
N VAL A 33 24.54 -12.47 13.50
CA VAL A 33 23.82 -11.88 12.37
C VAL A 33 22.88 -12.85 11.60
N PRO A 34 23.14 -14.18 11.50
CA PRO A 34 22.35 -15.05 10.62
C PRO A 34 20.92 -15.33 11.11
N SER A 35 20.66 -15.40 12.41
CA SER A 35 19.36 -15.86 12.93
C SER A 35 18.32 -14.74 13.01
N THR A 36 18.74 -13.51 13.34
CA THR A 36 17.84 -12.35 13.47
C THR A 36 17.46 -11.73 12.12
N LEU A 37 18.34 -11.80 11.11
CA LEU A 37 18.04 -11.33 9.74
C LEU A 37 17.25 -12.33 8.90
N LEU A 38 17.05 -13.55 9.38
CA LEU A 38 16.39 -14.62 8.63
C LEU A 38 15.22 -15.25 9.39
N ASP A 39 14.67 -14.58 10.41
CA ASP A 39 13.62 -15.19 11.20
C ASP A 39 12.43 -15.58 10.31
N SER A 40 12.13 -16.87 10.42
CA SER A 40 11.66 -17.69 9.33
C SER A 40 10.14 -17.74 9.35
N LYS A 41 9.51 -17.25 8.27
CA LYS A 41 8.39 -17.92 7.56
C LYS A 41 7.71 -17.10 6.46
N SER A 42 7.95 -15.80 6.33
CA SER A 42 7.35 -15.03 5.21
C SER A 42 7.88 -13.60 5.02
N GLN A 43 8.74 -13.09 5.90
CA GLN A 43 9.21 -11.71 5.82
C GLN A 43 10.62 -11.65 5.25
N LYS A 44 10.69 -11.18 4.01
CA LYS A 44 11.91 -10.66 3.40
C LYS A 44 12.50 -9.57 4.32
N THR A 45 13.77 -9.69 4.69
CA THR A 45 14.46 -8.71 5.55
C THR A 45 15.06 -7.60 4.70
N TRP A 46 14.81 -6.36 5.11
CA TRP A 46 15.26 -5.17 4.38
C TRP A 46 16.29 -4.44 5.21
N VAL A 47 17.33 -4.00 4.53
CA VAL A 47 18.48 -3.34 5.13
C VAL A 47 18.66 -1.97 4.50
N LEU A 48 18.98 -0.99 5.34
CA LEU A 48 19.53 0.27 4.92
C LEU A 48 21.05 0.14 4.89
N CYS A 49 21.65 0.34 3.72
CA CYS A 49 23.07 0.08 3.48
C CYS A 49 23.80 1.38 3.16
N LYS A 50 25.00 1.57 3.70
CA LYS A 50 25.90 2.69 3.37
C LYS A 50 26.98 2.22 2.38
N GLN A 51 27.11 2.89 1.24
CA GLN A 51 28.15 2.60 0.24
C GLN A 51 28.71 3.88 -0.36
N GLY A 52 29.98 3.88 -0.78
CA GLY A 52 30.65 5.07 -1.29
C GLY A 52 29.94 5.73 -2.48
N ARG A 53 29.40 4.93 -3.41
CA ARG A 53 28.57 5.32 -4.56
C ARG A 53 27.70 4.15 -5.01
N HIS A 54 26.47 4.40 -5.45
CA HIS A 54 25.67 3.36 -6.13
C HIS A 54 26.29 3.06 -7.51
N PRO A 55 26.69 1.81 -7.81
CA PRO A 55 27.53 1.51 -8.98
C PRO A 55 26.83 1.78 -10.32
N GLN A 56 25.50 1.81 -10.33
CA GLN A 56 24.72 1.99 -11.55
C GLN A 56 24.17 3.41 -11.77
N THR A 57 23.98 4.22 -10.73
CA THR A 57 23.36 5.55 -10.84
C THR A 57 24.33 6.70 -10.54
N ASP A 58 25.48 6.40 -9.93
CA ASP A 58 26.45 7.37 -9.43
C ASP A 58 25.89 8.33 -8.35
N HIS A 59 24.69 8.04 -7.80
CA HIS A 59 24.02 8.79 -6.73
C HIS A 59 24.45 8.32 -5.30
N ALA A 60 24.19 9.15 -4.29
CA ALA A 60 24.92 9.19 -3.01
C ALA A 60 24.55 8.14 -1.92
N ILE A 61 25.62 7.62 -1.29
CA ILE A 61 25.89 7.25 0.13
C ILE A 61 25.02 6.21 0.84
N VAL A 62 23.70 6.12 0.65
CA VAL A 62 22.83 5.17 1.37
C VAL A 62 21.72 4.63 0.46
N PHE A 63 21.53 3.31 0.42
CA PHE A 63 20.48 2.67 -0.37
C PHE A 63 19.73 1.59 0.42
N TYR A 64 18.49 1.31 0.01
CA TYR A 64 17.70 0.20 0.54
C TYR A 64 18.03 -1.05 -0.23
N ALA A 65 18.11 -2.19 0.45
CA ALA A 65 18.32 -3.47 -0.21
C ALA A 65 17.53 -4.60 0.45
N LEU A 66 17.14 -5.56 -0.38
CA LEU A 66 16.55 -6.82 0.04
C LEU A 66 17.66 -7.80 0.35
N VAL A 67 17.72 -8.36 1.56
CA VAL A 67 18.64 -9.45 1.88
C VAL A 67 18.13 -10.72 1.19
N GLU A 68 18.94 -11.27 0.29
CA GLU A 68 18.62 -12.54 -0.39
C GLU A 68 19.26 -13.72 0.32
N GLN A 69 20.51 -13.55 0.76
CA GLN A 69 21.26 -14.64 1.39
C GLN A 69 22.40 -14.10 2.27
N PRO A 70 22.59 -14.63 3.49
CA PRO A 70 23.85 -14.43 4.22
C PRO A 70 24.98 -15.26 3.59
N LEU A 71 26.16 -14.69 3.53
CA LEU A 71 27.34 -15.33 2.98
C LEU A 71 28.50 -15.23 3.97
N VAL A 72 29.31 -16.27 4.05
CA VAL A 72 30.57 -16.24 4.78
C VAL A 72 31.69 -16.52 3.80
N LEU A 73 32.54 -15.53 3.56
CA LEU A 73 33.71 -15.73 2.71
C LEU A 73 34.71 -16.60 3.47
N ARG A 74 34.76 -17.90 3.14
CA ARG A 74 35.58 -18.92 3.84
C ARG A 74 37.06 -18.53 4.01
N ARG A 75 37.62 -17.77 3.06
CA ARG A 75 39.03 -17.34 3.10
C ARG A 75 39.30 -16.20 4.09
N LEU A 76 38.34 -15.30 4.26
CA LEU A 76 38.49 -14.11 5.13
C LEU A 76 37.78 -14.31 6.49
N ARG A 77 36.92 -15.32 6.61
CA ARG A 77 35.99 -15.52 7.74
C ARG A 77 35.12 -14.29 8.03
N GLU A 78 34.93 -13.46 7.01
CA GLU A 78 34.17 -12.22 7.11
C GLU A 78 32.70 -12.45 6.69
N PRO A 79 31.74 -11.83 7.40
CA PRO A 79 30.33 -11.91 7.07
C PRO A 79 29.97 -10.93 5.95
N PHE A 80 29.37 -11.47 4.89
CA PHE A 80 28.82 -10.74 3.75
C PHE A 80 27.34 -11.03 3.61
N LEU A 81 26.63 -10.14 2.91
CA LEU A 81 25.25 -10.35 2.50
C LEU A 81 25.20 -10.26 0.97
N LYS A 82 24.51 -11.22 0.35
CA LYS A 82 23.98 -11.04 -0.99
C LYS A 82 22.68 -10.26 -0.87
N VAL A 83 22.66 -9.08 -1.46
CA VAL A 83 21.52 -8.17 -1.41
C VAL A 83 21.06 -7.78 -2.79
N ARG A 84 19.80 -7.39 -2.95
CA ARG A 84 19.28 -6.81 -4.19
C ARG A 84 18.85 -5.37 -3.92
N PRO A 85 19.48 -4.37 -4.55
CA PRO A 85 19.22 -2.97 -4.25
C PRO A 85 17.84 -2.54 -4.73
N PHE A 86 17.33 -1.50 -4.10
CA PHE A 86 16.18 -0.73 -4.56
C PHE A 86 16.62 0.62 -5.04
N TYR A 87 15.98 1.07 -6.12
CA TYR A 87 15.99 2.46 -6.53
C TYR A 87 14.81 3.18 -5.90
N VAL A 88 15.07 4.33 -5.31
CA VAL A 88 14.01 5.30 -5.01
C VAL A 88 13.83 6.24 -6.18
N ARG A 89 12.74 7.03 -6.18
CA ARG A 89 12.46 8.02 -7.22
C ARG A 89 13.67 8.88 -7.58
N ASP A 90 14.41 9.35 -6.57
CA ASP A 90 15.58 10.21 -6.78
C ASP A 90 16.71 9.50 -7.53
N ASP A 91 16.84 8.17 -7.39
CA ASP A 91 17.82 7.38 -8.15
C ASP A 91 17.40 7.16 -9.60
N LEU A 92 16.11 7.32 -9.90
CA LEU A 92 15.51 7.11 -11.22
C LEU A 92 15.32 8.42 -12.00
N ASP A 93 15.42 9.57 -11.33
CA ASP A 93 15.26 10.91 -11.90
C ASP A 93 16.61 11.63 -12.11
N VAL A 94 17.68 10.87 -12.32
CA VAL A 94 19.01 11.39 -12.68
C VAL A 94 19.17 11.50 -14.19
N SER A 95 19.88 12.51 -14.66
CA SER A 95 20.00 12.87 -16.09
C SER A 95 20.54 11.74 -16.98
N ASN A 96 21.32 10.81 -16.42
CA ASN A 96 21.86 9.63 -17.10
C ASN A 96 20.92 8.40 -17.08
N LEU A 97 19.85 8.39 -16.28
CA LEU A 97 18.85 7.31 -16.16
C LEU A 97 17.40 7.77 -16.39
N ALA A 98 17.21 9.03 -16.80
CA ALA A 98 15.92 9.70 -16.81
C ALA A 98 14.78 8.81 -17.35
N GLY A 99 13.69 8.73 -16.58
CA GLY A 99 12.52 7.92 -16.89
C GLY A 99 11.81 8.26 -18.22
N SER A 100 12.19 9.36 -18.88
CA SER A 100 11.79 9.67 -20.26
C SER A 100 12.33 8.66 -21.29
N SER A 101 13.40 7.93 -20.97
CA SER A 101 13.94 6.84 -21.80
C SER A 101 13.18 5.52 -21.65
N CYS A 102 12.16 5.48 -20.79
CA CYS A 102 11.44 4.27 -20.42
C CYS A 102 10.13 4.11 -21.20
N ARG A 103 9.67 2.87 -21.41
CA ARG A 103 8.33 2.60 -21.95
C ARG A 103 7.26 3.17 -21.01
N THR A 104 6.16 3.69 -21.56
CA THR A 104 5.11 4.38 -20.79
C THR A 104 4.55 3.55 -19.64
N GLU A 105 4.32 2.25 -19.85
CA GLU A 105 3.82 1.33 -18.82
C GLU A 105 4.81 1.17 -17.66
N THR A 106 6.10 1.01 -17.98
CA THR A 106 7.15 0.91 -16.97
C THR A 106 7.30 2.24 -16.23
N LYS A 107 7.25 3.37 -16.94
CA LYS A 107 7.28 4.70 -16.35
C LYS A 107 6.16 4.89 -15.33
N ALA A 108 4.91 4.60 -15.69
CA ALA A 108 3.79 4.65 -14.76
C ALA A 108 3.99 3.74 -13.54
N ALA A 109 4.58 2.54 -13.75
CA ALA A 109 4.79 1.57 -12.70
C ALA A 109 5.90 1.92 -11.69
N ILE A 110 6.78 2.88 -11.99
CA ILE A 110 7.92 3.28 -11.13
C ILE A 110 7.80 4.70 -10.54
N GLN A 111 6.69 5.40 -10.81
CA GLN A 111 6.51 6.81 -10.46
C GLN A 111 5.78 7.07 -9.13
N GLY A 112 5.58 6.05 -8.31
CA GLY A 112 4.91 6.21 -7.01
C GLY A 112 5.72 7.08 -6.02
N LEU A 113 5.01 7.93 -5.27
CA LEU A 113 5.61 8.65 -4.15
C LEU A 113 6.03 7.63 -3.07
N HIS A 114 7.28 7.75 -2.60
CA HIS A 114 7.92 6.81 -1.68
C HIS A 114 8.03 5.35 -2.17
N GLN A 115 7.74 5.08 -3.45
CA GLN A 115 7.95 3.77 -4.04
C GLN A 115 9.45 3.46 -4.13
N CYS A 116 9.78 2.22 -3.78
CA CYS A 116 11.06 1.56 -4.02
C CYS A 116 10.88 0.58 -5.19
N VAL A 117 11.84 0.57 -6.12
CA VAL A 117 11.81 -0.28 -7.30
C VAL A 117 12.99 -1.24 -7.26
N LEU A 118 12.71 -2.52 -7.32
CA LEU A 118 13.72 -3.57 -7.15
C LEU A 118 14.61 -3.66 -8.39
N ALA A 119 15.93 -3.67 -8.19
CA ALA A 119 16.88 -3.97 -9.24
C ALA A 119 16.82 -5.47 -9.63
N THR A 120 17.31 -5.79 -10.81
CA THR A 120 17.50 -7.18 -11.26
C THR A 120 18.79 -7.79 -10.73
N ASP A 121 19.86 -6.99 -10.68
CA ASP A 121 21.18 -7.44 -10.26
C ASP A 121 21.29 -7.52 -8.74
N SER A 122 21.96 -8.55 -8.25
CA SER A 122 22.34 -8.64 -6.84
C SER A 122 23.75 -8.11 -6.61
N GLU A 123 23.98 -7.53 -5.44
CA GLU A 123 25.28 -7.07 -4.97
C GLU A 123 25.74 -7.85 -3.73
N HIS A 124 27.05 -7.82 -3.49
CA HIS A 124 27.64 -8.36 -2.28
C HIS A 124 28.11 -7.19 -1.41
N ILE A 125 27.57 -7.10 -0.21
CA ILE A 125 27.96 -6.06 0.76
C ILE A 125 28.55 -6.69 2.00
N HIS A 126 29.49 -6.00 2.63
CA HIS A 126 30.00 -6.41 3.93
C HIS A 126 28.97 -6.06 5.01
N VAL A 127 28.81 -6.90 6.02
CA VAL A 127 27.75 -6.71 7.05
C VAL A 127 27.86 -5.36 7.77
N THR A 128 29.07 -4.81 7.91
CA THR A 128 29.31 -3.50 8.53
C THR A 128 28.77 -2.32 7.72
N GLN A 129 28.37 -2.55 6.47
CA GLN A 129 27.70 -1.55 5.64
C GLN A 129 26.20 -1.43 5.97
N VAL A 130 25.63 -2.37 6.71
CA VAL A 130 24.25 -2.32 7.18
C VAL A 130 24.15 -1.34 8.35
N ILE A 131 23.38 -0.26 8.18
CA ILE A 131 23.22 0.79 9.17
C ILE A 131 21.83 0.80 9.84
N GLY A 132 20.88 0.02 9.33
CA GLY A 132 19.54 -0.09 9.89
C GLY A 132 18.70 -1.18 9.24
N LEU A 133 17.62 -1.54 9.93
CA LEU A 133 16.58 -2.41 9.41
C LEU A 133 15.30 -1.59 9.18
N GLU A 134 14.62 -1.89 8.07
CA GLU A 134 13.35 -1.24 7.73
C GLU A 134 12.33 -2.30 7.29
N HIS A 135 11.03 -1.97 7.42
CA HIS A 135 9.97 -2.81 6.88
C HIS A 135 9.37 -2.12 5.67
N VAL A 136 9.57 -2.70 4.48
CA VAL A 136 9.01 -2.18 3.23
C VAL A 136 7.87 -3.11 2.79
N PRO A 137 6.60 -2.70 2.92
CA PRO A 137 5.44 -3.49 2.53
C PRO A 137 5.39 -3.73 1.03
N LEU A 138 4.86 -4.91 0.69
CA LEU A 138 4.69 -5.38 -0.68
C LEU A 138 3.29 -5.08 -1.20
N LEU A 139 3.19 -4.27 -2.24
CA LEU A 139 1.97 -4.05 -3.01
C LEU A 139 1.89 -5.08 -4.13
N GLU A 140 0.86 -5.92 -4.10
CA GLU A 140 0.56 -6.84 -5.19
C GLU A 140 -0.56 -6.29 -6.07
N ALA A 141 -0.30 -6.26 -7.37
CA ALA A 141 -1.24 -5.76 -8.36
C ALA A 141 -2.50 -6.64 -8.49
N SER A 142 -2.41 -7.94 -8.20
CA SER A 142 -3.48 -8.90 -8.48
C SER A 142 -4.40 -9.19 -7.29
N LYS A 143 -4.16 -8.62 -6.11
CA LYS A 143 -4.92 -8.92 -4.90
C LYS A 143 -5.01 -7.74 -3.95
N ILE A 144 -5.96 -7.83 -3.03
CA ILE A 144 -5.99 -7.02 -1.80
C ILE A 144 -4.99 -7.63 -0.82
N SER A 145 -3.83 -6.99 -0.66
CA SER A 145 -2.78 -7.47 0.24
C SER A 145 -1.93 -6.38 0.84
N PHE A 146 -2.15 -5.13 0.45
CA PHE A 146 -1.33 -4.04 0.90
C PHE A 146 -1.80 -3.56 2.27
N PRO A 147 -0.93 -3.55 3.29
CA PRO A 147 -1.30 -3.08 4.62
C PRO A 147 -1.62 -1.59 4.59
N LEU A 148 -2.29 -1.13 5.64
CA LEU A 148 -2.52 0.29 5.83
C LEU A 148 -1.18 0.97 6.10
N VAL A 149 -0.76 1.83 5.17
CA VAL A 149 0.53 2.53 5.21
C VAL A 149 0.31 4.03 5.00
N LEU A 150 1.18 4.81 5.63
CA LEU A 150 1.16 6.27 5.56
C LEU A 150 1.92 6.74 4.32
N ALA A 151 1.66 7.97 3.86
CA ALA A 151 2.29 8.53 2.65
C ALA A 151 3.81 8.33 2.61
N HIS A 152 4.50 8.58 3.73
CA HIS A 152 5.96 8.56 3.82
C HIS A 152 6.55 7.17 3.99
N THR A 153 5.71 6.14 4.18
CA THR A 153 6.18 4.76 4.31
C THR A 153 6.70 4.31 2.96
N ARG A 154 7.96 3.85 2.90
CA ARG A 154 8.50 3.25 1.68
C ARG A 154 7.75 1.99 1.36
N TRP A 155 7.54 1.66 0.09
CA TRP A 155 6.82 0.45 -0.32
C TRP A 155 7.31 0.00 -1.70
N TYR A 156 7.04 -1.25 -2.10
CA TYR A 156 7.45 -1.75 -3.42
C TYR A 156 6.38 -2.61 -4.07
N ARG A 157 6.51 -2.85 -5.37
CA ARG A 157 5.61 -3.72 -6.15
C ARG A 157 6.26 -5.06 -6.45
N ALA A 158 5.49 -6.14 -6.37
CA ALA A 158 5.98 -7.49 -6.63
C ALA A 158 6.31 -7.71 -8.12
N ASP A 159 5.54 -7.07 -9.00
CA ASP A 159 5.56 -7.25 -10.44
C ASP A 159 6.50 -6.26 -11.16
N VAL A 160 7.15 -5.37 -10.41
CA VAL A 160 8.02 -4.33 -10.98
C VAL A 160 9.45 -4.54 -10.52
N GLU A 161 10.28 -4.97 -11.47
CA GLU A 161 11.72 -5.05 -11.36
C GLU A 161 12.33 -4.32 -12.56
N ILE A 162 13.42 -3.59 -12.34
CA ILE A 162 14.08 -2.84 -13.40
C ILE A 162 15.52 -3.29 -13.61
N GLU A 163 15.92 -3.22 -14.86
CA GLU A 163 17.27 -3.42 -15.35
C GLU A 163 17.79 -2.11 -15.90
N VAL A 164 19.05 -1.81 -15.57
CA VAL A 164 19.74 -0.63 -16.07
C VAL A 164 20.61 -1.03 -17.26
N ILE A 165 20.20 -0.61 -18.45
CA ILE A 165 20.89 -0.94 -19.70
C ILE A 165 21.75 0.23 -20.13
N SER A 166 23.05 0.02 -20.29
CA SER A 166 23.93 1.06 -20.84
C SER A 166 23.76 1.14 -22.35
N LEU A 167 23.19 2.24 -22.84
CA LEU A 167 23.09 2.50 -24.29
C LEU A 167 24.43 3.02 -24.82
N ASN A 168 25.13 3.83 -24.01
CA ASN A 168 26.48 4.30 -24.28
C ASN A 168 27.16 4.71 -22.96
N LYS A 169 28.38 5.28 -23.02
CA LYS A 169 29.16 5.69 -21.84
C LYS A 169 28.48 6.75 -20.95
N LYS A 170 27.50 7.50 -21.47
CA LYS A 170 26.83 8.63 -20.79
C LYS A 170 25.33 8.40 -20.58
N THR A 171 24.73 7.45 -21.30
CA THR A 171 23.28 7.24 -21.33
C THR A 171 22.96 5.81 -20.93
N LYS A 172 22.09 5.68 -19.92
CA LYS A 172 21.52 4.42 -19.48
C LYS A 172 20.00 4.48 -19.67
N MET A 173 19.39 3.32 -19.90
CA MET A 173 17.96 3.16 -20.11
C MET A 173 17.42 2.20 -19.04
N LEU A 174 16.26 2.55 -18.49
CA LEU A 174 15.54 1.68 -17.57
C LEU A 174 14.60 0.78 -18.36
N ARG A 175 14.69 -0.53 -18.13
CA ARG A 175 13.80 -1.54 -18.71
C ARG A 175 13.13 -2.33 -17.60
N ALA A 176 11.81 -2.52 -17.67
CA ALA A 176 11.15 -3.51 -16.82
C ALA A 176 11.66 -4.91 -17.17
N ALA A 177 12.18 -5.62 -16.18
CA ALA A 177 12.70 -6.97 -16.34
C ALA A 177 11.59 -8.02 -16.55
N LYS A 178 10.38 -7.69 -16.12
CA LYS A 178 9.17 -8.53 -16.21
C LYS A 178 8.02 -7.71 -16.78
N ALA A 179 7.01 -8.41 -17.30
CA ALA A 179 5.76 -7.77 -17.68
C ALA A 179 5.08 -7.18 -16.44
N VAL A 180 4.78 -5.88 -16.48
CA VAL A 180 4.06 -5.18 -15.42
C VAL A 180 2.62 -5.71 -15.38
N ALA A 181 2.14 -6.06 -14.19
CA ALA A 181 0.80 -6.58 -14.03
C ALA A 181 -0.25 -5.48 -14.32
N PRO A 182 -1.28 -5.80 -15.11
CA PRO A 182 -2.27 -4.82 -15.52
C PRO A 182 -3.29 -4.52 -14.41
N PHE A 183 -3.63 -3.25 -14.22
CA PHE A 183 -4.57 -2.75 -13.22
C PHE A 183 -5.97 -2.46 -13.76
N CYS A 184 -6.26 -2.66 -15.04
CA CYS A 184 -7.54 -2.26 -15.62
C CYS A 184 -7.98 -3.15 -16.80
N ALA A 185 -9.18 -2.89 -17.32
CA ALA A 185 -9.76 -3.50 -18.51
C ALA A 185 -8.98 -3.17 -19.79
N MET A 186 -9.19 -3.95 -20.84
CA MET A 186 -8.46 -3.81 -22.12
C MET A 186 -8.66 -2.44 -22.78
N GLN A 187 -9.85 -1.84 -22.62
CA GLN A 187 -10.22 -0.55 -23.20
C GLN A 187 -9.71 0.65 -22.39
N CYS A 188 -8.84 0.42 -21.39
CA CYS A 188 -8.30 1.45 -20.53
C CYS A 188 -7.45 2.46 -21.32
N THR A 189 -7.80 3.75 -21.24
CA THR A 189 -7.05 4.85 -21.85
C THR A 189 -5.66 5.04 -21.27
N LYS A 190 -5.43 4.58 -20.03
CA LYS A 190 -4.12 4.55 -19.35
C LYS A 190 -3.30 3.30 -19.67
N MET A 191 -3.64 2.57 -20.73
CA MET A 191 -2.95 1.33 -21.16
C MET A 191 -2.82 0.30 -20.03
N ARG A 192 -3.78 0.29 -19.09
CA ARG A 192 -3.82 -0.63 -17.94
C ARG A 192 -2.65 -0.47 -16.96
N ALA A 193 -1.85 0.59 -17.09
CA ALA A 193 -0.77 0.92 -16.19
C ALA A 193 -1.29 1.74 -14.99
N TYR A 194 -0.72 1.49 -13.80
CA TYR A 194 -1.09 2.17 -12.56
C TYR A 194 0.09 2.97 -12.02
N SER A 195 -0.12 4.27 -11.84
CA SER A 195 0.72 5.22 -11.11
C SER A 195 0.11 5.49 -9.73
N ALA A 196 0.80 5.07 -8.68
CA ALA A 196 0.37 5.35 -7.31
C ALA A 196 0.38 6.85 -6.95
N ALA A 197 1.04 7.69 -7.74
CA ALA A 197 1.05 9.14 -7.54
C ALA A 197 -0.21 9.81 -8.11
N ASP A 198 -0.74 9.29 -9.21
CA ASP A 198 -1.73 10.01 -10.04
C ASP A 198 -3.08 9.29 -10.13
N ASP A 199 -3.12 8.00 -9.81
CA ASP A 199 -4.28 7.16 -10.09
C ASP A 199 -5.03 6.77 -8.82
N VAL A 200 -6.34 7.04 -8.85
CA VAL A 200 -7.31 6.39 -7.97
C VAL A 200 -7.81 5.13 -8.67
N VAL A 201 -7.64 3.98 -8.02
CA VAL A 201 -8.12 2.69 -8.52
C VAL A 201 -9.08 2.05 -7.52
N ARG A 202 -10.10 1.38 -8.03
CA ARG A 202 -11.14 0.68 -7.26
C ARG A 202 -11.04 -0.83 -7.45
N TRP A 203 -11.43 -1.59 -6.44
CA TRP A 203 -11.42 -3.05 -6.48
C TRP A 203 -12.80 -3.62 -6.71
N CYS A 204 -12.95 -4.47 -7.72
CA CYS A 204 -14.13 -5.30 -7.89
C CYS A 204 -13.99 -6.58 -7.08
N GLU A 205 -14.85 -6.81 -6.09
CA GLU A 205 -14.81 -8.01 -5.25
C GLU A 205 -15.13 -9.29 -6.05
N ASP A 206 -16.02 -9.20 -7.05
CA ASP A 206 -16.43 -10.34 -7.87
C ASP A 206 -15.37 -10.73 -8.91
N CYS A 207 -14.84 -9.75 -9.66
CA CYS A 207 -13.79 -9.99 -10.65
C CYS A 207 -12.41 -10.19 -10.05
N ARG A 208 -12.22 -9.82 -8.77
CA ARG A 208 -10.93 -9.76 -8.09
C ARG A 208 -9.87 -9.01 -8.91
N GLN A 209 -10.24 -7.83 -9.39
CA GLN A 209 -9.36 -6.99 -10.19
C GLN A 209 -9.53 -5.51 -9.83
N TRP A 210 -8.43 -4.78 -9.91
CA TRP A 210 -8.43 -3.32 -9.88
C TRP A 210 -8.94 -2.75 -11.20
N PHE A 211 -9.44 -1.51 -11.13
CA PHE A 211 -9.80 -0.68 -12.26
C PHE A 211 -9.52 0.79 -11.94
N HIS A 212 -9.05 1.57 -12.91
CA HIS A 212 -8.98 3.02 -12.76
C HIS A 212 -10.38 3.59 -12.60
N GLU A 213 -10.57 4.46 -11.62
CA GLU A 213 -11.87 5.11 -11.39
C GLU A 213 -12.36 5.84 -12.65
N SER A 214 -11.46 6.50 -13.38
CA SER A 214 -11.76 7.19 -14.65
C SER A 214 -12.16 6.25 -15.81
N CYS A 215 -11.92 4.95 -15.69
CA CYS A 215 -12.36 3.95 -16.68
C CYS A 215 -13.69 3.29 -16.29
N LEU A 216 -14.27 3.66 -15.15
CA LEU A 216 -15.51 3.08 -14.67
C LEU A 216 -16.69 3.98 -15.02
N GLN A 217 -17.82 3.36 -15.35
CA GLN A 217 -19.07 4.09 -15.49
C GLN A 217 -19.66 4.32 -14.11
N GLN A 218 -19.77 5.59 -13.73
CA GLN A 218 -20.42 5.99 -12.49
C GLN A 218 -21.89 5.57 -12.51
N ARG A 219 -22.35 4.95 -11.43
CA ARG A 219 -23.75 4.58 -11.26
C ARG A 219 -24.47 5.59 -10.38
N ASN A 220 -24.42 5.38 -9.08
CA ASN A 220 -25.05 6.22 -8.08
C ASN A 220 -24.34 6.04 -6.74
N THR A 221 -24.91 6.59 -5.68
CA THR A 221 -24.34 6.54 -4.33
C THR A 221 -24.84 5.32 -3.57
N VAL A 222 -24.15 4.94 -2.50
CA VAL A 222 -24.65 3.91 -1.56
C VAL A 222 -26.02 4.30 -1.01
N GLU A 223 -26.23 5.57 -0.69
CA GLU A 223 -27.50 6.08 -0.17
C GLU A 223 -28.67 5.82 -1.12
N PHE A 224 -28.51 6.19 -2.39
CA PHE A 224 -29.53 5.99 -3.42
C PHE A 224 -29.98 4.52 -3.49
N TYR A 225 -29.04 3.58 -3.57
CA TYR A 225 -29.40 2.17 -3.70
C TYR A 225 -30.08 1.58 -2.46
N ARG A 226 -29.74 2.09 -1.27
CA ARG A 226 -30.43 1.68 -0.04
C ARG A 226 -31.85 2.24 0.03
N GLU A 227 -32.04 3.50 -0.36
CA GLU A 227 -33.37 4.11 -0.43
C GLU A 227 -34.27 3.39 -1.43
N GLU A 228 -33.74 3.03 -2.59
CA GLU A 228 -34.48 2.26 -3.60
C GLU A 228 -34.80 0.85 -3.12
N HIS A 229 -33.84 0.15 -2.49
CA HIS A 229 -34.08 -1.18 -1.91
C HIS A 229 -35.13 -1.18 -0.81
N ALA A 230 -35.23 -0.10 -0.03
CA ALA A 230 -36.27 0.05 0.99
C ALA A 230 -37.68 0.22 0.41
N LYS A 231 -37.80 0.75 -0.82
CA LYS A 231 -39.08 0.87 -1.54
C LYS A 231 -39.44 -0.42 -2.25
N GLU A 232 -38.47 -1.02 -2.94
CA GLU A 232 -38.60 -2.24 -3.71
C GLU A 232 -37.35 -3.12 -3.50
N PRO A 233 -37.46 -4.24 -2.76
CA PRO A 233 -36.31 -5.07 -2.47
C PRO A 233 -35.71 -5.72 -3.73
N TYR A 234 -34.61 -5.16 -4.24
CA TYR A 234 -33.80 -5.79 -5.30
C TYR A 234 -32.85 -6.85 -4.71
N THR A 235 -32.85 -8.07 -5.27
CA THR A 235 -32.00 -9.17 -4.80
C THR A 235 -30.56 -9.14 -5.33
N ASP A 236 -30.28 -8.31 -6.33
CA ASP A 236 -29.05 -8.43 -7.14
C ASP A 236 -27.92 -7.48 -6.71
N PHE A 237 -28.10 -6.70 -5.63
CA PHE A 237 -27.09 -5.75 -5.18
C PHE A 237 -26.12 -6.36 -4.15
N PRO A 238 -24.82 -6.00 -4.15
CA PRO A 238 -23.89 -6.60 -3.20
C PRO A 238 -24.28 -6.33 -1.75
N ALA A 239 -24.21 -7.39 -0.94
CA ALA A 239 -24.59 -7.36 0.48
C ALA A 239 -23.84 -6.29 1.31
N TRP A 240 -22.63 -5.88 0.90
CA TRP A 240 -21.87 -4.85 1.62
C TRP A 240 -22.44 -3.43 1.44
N VAL A 241 -23.21 -3.17 0.37
CA VAL A 241 -23.87 -1.88 0.14
C VAL A 241 -25.20 -1.84 0.88
N LEU A 242 -26.00 -2.89 0.70
CA LEU A 242 -27.30 -3.00 1.34
C LEU A 242 -27.18 -3.26 2.84
N TRP A 243 -26.02 -3.75 3.30
CA TRP A 243 -25.73 -4.23 4.66
C TRP A 243 -26.81 -3.84 5.65
N ASP A 244 -27.61 -4.85 5.99
CA ASP A 244 -28.76 -4.72 6.87
C ASP A 244 -28.58 -5.66 8.05
N THR A 245 -29.10 -5.24 9.20
CA THR A 245 -29.01 -5.99 10.44
C THR A 245 -30.40 -6.14 11.04
N GLU A 246 -30.76 -7.38 11.33
CA GLU A 246 -32.01 -7.70 12.02
C GLU A 246 -31.94 -7.31 13.51
N GLU A 247 -30.74 -7.18 14.08
CA GLU A 247 -30.55 -6.85 15.50
C GLU A 247 -30.64 -5.33 15.77
N PRO A 248 -31.28 -4.89 16.87
CA PRO A 248 -31.33 -3.49 17.26
C PRO A 248 -29.94 -2.98 17.66
N VAL A 249 -29.44 -1.97 16.94
CA VAL A 249 -28.11 -1.39 17.15
C VAL A 249 -28.22 0.03 17.74
N PRO A 250 -27.37 0.41 18.70
CA PRO A 250 -27.25 1.81 19.11
C PRO A 250 -26.97 2.71 17.90
N PRO A 251 -27.73 3.81 17.69
CA PRO A 251 -27.63 4.63 16.47
C PRO A 251 -26.21 5.12 16.15
N GLN A 252 -25.43 5.42 17.19
CA GLN A 252 -24.04 5.89 17.06
C GLN A 252 -23.11 4.80 16.53
N VAL A 253 -23.26 3.55 17.00
CA VAL A 253 -22.47 2.42 16.52
C VAL A 253 -22.90 2.04 15.10
N TYR A 254 -24.21 2.02 14.86
CA TYR A 254 -24.77 1.73 13.54
C TYR A 254 -24.19 2.67 12.48
N ARG A 255 -24.18 3.99 12.74
CA ARG A 255 -23.67 4.98 11.80
C ARG A 255 -22.19 4.77 11.47
N HIS A 256 -21.34 4.56 12.47
CA HIS A 256 -19.91 4.36 12.23
C HIS A 256 -19.62 3.05 11.50
N PHE A 257 -20.28 1.97 11.91
CA PHE A 257 -20.10 0.65 11.32
C PHE A 257 -20.59 0.62 9.87
N LEU A 258 -21.79 1.17 9.62
CA LEU A 258 -22.35 1.34 8.29
C LEU A 258 -21.43 2.21 7.43
N GLY A 259 -20.86 3.27 8.02
CA GLY A 259 -19.82 4.10 7.43
C GLY A 259 -18.65 3.27 6.88
N LEU A 260 -18.04 2.43 7.70
CA LEU A 260 -16.88 1.65 7.26
C LEU A 260 -17.25 0.53 6.28
N ILE A 261 -18.29 -0.26 6.55
CA ILE A 261 -18.58 -1.46 5.75
C ILE A 261 -18.98 -1.12 4.32
N THR A 262 -19.71 -0.01 4.15
CA THR A 262 -20.15 0.49 2.85
C THR A 262 -19.09 1.28 2.09
N THR A 263 -17.89 1.47 2.66
CA THR A 263 -16.81 2.22 2.00
C THR A 263 -16.22 1.39 0.87
N PRO A 264 -16.29 1.82 -0.41
CA PRO A 264 -15.71 1.08 -1.53
C PRO A 264 -14.19 0.94 -1.38
N ILE A 265 -13.66 -0.24 -1.70
CA ILE A 265 -12.22 -0.51 -1.61
C ILE A 265 -11.49 0.23 -2.72
N ARG A 266 -10.51 1.05 -2.34
CA ARG A 266 -9.67 1.80 -3.29
C ARG A 266 -8.20 1.89 -2.87
N ARG A 267 -7.35 2.21 -3.84
CA ARG A 267 -6.00 2.73 -3.61
C ARG A 267 -5.97 4.20 -4.04
N CYS A 268 -5.15 4.96 -3.32
CA CYS A 268 -5.06 6.42 -3.32
C CYS A 268 -6.29 7.11 -2.72
N TYR A 269 -6.05 7.90 -1.68
CA TYR A 269 -7.04 8.76 -1.01
C TYR A 269 -6.54 10.22 -1.10
N PRO A 270 -6.61 10.86 -2.30
CA PRO A 270 -6.05 12.20 -2.51
C PRO A 270 -6.69 13.27 -1.61
N GLU A 271 -7.92 13.05 -1.16
CA GLU A 271 -8.65 13.96 -0.29
C GLU A 271 -8.18 13.96 1.17
N VAL A 272 -7.36 12.97 1.57
CA VAL A 272 -6.80 12.87 2.93
C VAL A 272 -5.39 13.50 2.96
N SER A 273 -5.35 14.83 2.85
CA SER A 273 -4.14 15.65 2.96
C SER A 273 -3.85 16.03 4.42
N PRO A 274 -2.58 16.21 4.87
CA PRO A 274 -1.31 16.09 4.14
C PRO A 274 -0.66 14.70 4.21
N HIS A 275 -1.29 13.73 4.89
CA HIS A 275 -0.66 12.46 5.23
C HIS A 275 -0.88 11.33 4.21
N HIS A 276 -1.51 11.63 3.06
CA HIS A 276 -1.91 10.74 1.95
C HIS A 276 -1.82 9.25 2.29
N ILE A 277 -2.91 8.65 2.78
CA ILE A 277 -2.92 7.19 3.00
C ILE A 277 -3.09 6.49 1.66
N LEU A 278 -2.18 5.56 1.38
CA LEU A 278 -2.17 4.89 0.08
C LEU A 278 -3.35 3.93 -0.06
N THR A 279 -3.75 3.24 1.01
CA THR A 279 -4.92 2.35 0.96
C THR A 279 -5.43 1.93 2.34
N ALA A 280 -6.70 1.50 2.38
CA ALA A 280 -7.34 0.78 3.48
C ALA A 280 -7.73 -0.66 3.10
N GLU A 281 -7.26 -1.17 1.95
CA GLU A 281 -7.83 -2.35 1.29
C GLU A 281 -7.92 -3.59 2.19
N LEU A 282 -6.84 -3.94 2.89
CA LEU A 282 -6.81 -5.11 3.77
C LEU A 282 -7.77 -4.97 4.95
N PHE A 283 -7.85 -3.77 5.53
CA PHE A 283 -8.74 -3.50 6.66
C PHE A 283 -10.20 -3.60 6.24
N LEU A 284 -10.58 -2.91 5.16
CA LEU A 284 -11.96 -2.94 4.64
C LEU A 284 -12.38 -4.34 4.20
N SER A 285 -11.48 -5.09 3.55
CA SER A 285 -11.73 -6.50 3.20
C SER A 285 -12.00 -7.35 4.45
N LYS A 286 -11.13 -7.29 5.47
CA LYS A 286 -11.31 -8.06 6.71
C LYS A 286 -12.57 -7.65 7.48
N LEU A 287 -12.93 -6.36 7.47
CA LEU A 287 -14.16 -5.87 8.06
C LEU A 287 -15.39 -6.47 7.39
N ARG A 288 -15.44 -6.44 6.05
CA ARG A 288 -16.53 -7.04 5.27
C ARG A 288 -16.59 -8.55 5.48
N ASP A 289 -15.45 -9.23 5.50
CA ASP A 289 -15.39 -10.67 5.77
C ASP A 289 -15.90 -11.01 7.15
N ALA A 290 -15.55 -10.22 8.18
CA ALA A 290 -16.02 -10.41 9.54
C ALA A 290 -17.53 -10.20 9.66
N ALA A 291 -18.06 -9.15 9.03
CA ALA A 291 -19.48 -8.84 9.06
C ALA A 291 -20.35 -9.85 8.28
N LYS A 292 -19.77 -10.56 7.31
CA LYS A 292 -20.44 -11.65 6.57
C LYS A 292 -20.42 -12.99 7.31
N ARG A 293 -19.70 -13.12 8.44
CA ARG A 293 -19.59 -14.42 9.15
C ARG A 293 -20.93 -14.79 9.80
N PRO A 294 -21.35 -16.06 9.68
CA PRO A 294 -22.48 -16.56 10.47
C PRO A 294 -22.25 -16.31 11.97
N GLY A 295 -23.25 -15.75 12.63
CA GLY A 295 -23.17 -15.42 14.06
C GLY A 295 -22.32 -14.18 14.38
N PHE A 296 -22.03 -13.32 13.40
CA PHE A 296 -21.48 -12.00 13.68
C PHE A 296 -22.48 -11.19 14.54
N ALA A 297 -22.08 -10.87 15.76
CA ALA A 297 -22.83 -9.99 16.65
C ALA A 297 -22.32 -8.57 16.53
N ILE A 298 -23.22 -7.63 16.27
CA ILE A 298 -22.83 -6.22 16.17
C ILE A 298 -22.40 -5.72 17.54
N PRO A 299 -21.31 -4.93 17.63
CA PRO A 299 -20.87 -4.40 18.91
C PRO A 299 -21.98 -3.59 19.62
N PRO A 300 -22.37 -3.94 20.86
CA PRO A 300 -23.53 -3.33 21.52
C PRO A 300 -23.24 -1.96 22.15
N SER A 301 -22.00 -1.48 22.06
CA SER A 301 -21.57 -0.20 22.62
C SER A 301 -20.42 0.38 21.81
N GLU A 302 -20.18 1.69 21.95
CA GLU A 302 -19.05 2.35 21.29
C GLU A 302 -17.69 1.74 21.71
N ARG A 303 -17.55 1.37 22.99
CA ARG A 303 -16.33 0.71 23.49
C ARG A 303 -16.12 -0.65 22.82
N ALA A 304 -17.17 -1.46 22.71
CA ALA A 304 -17.11 -2.75 22.02
C ALA A 304 -16.82 -2.56 20.53
N TYR A 305 -17.39 -1.53 19.90
CA TYR A 305 -17.13 -1.19 18.51
C TYR A 305 -15.65 -0.84 18.27
N ARG A 306 -15.08 0.03 19.10
CA ARG A 306 -13.66 0.39 19.03
C ARG A 306 -12.76 -0.83 19.21
N ALA A 307 -13.07 -1.69 20.18
CA ALA A 307 -12.33 -2.93 20.41
C ALA A 307 -12.40 -3.89 19.20
N PHE A 308 -13.58 -4.01 18.59
CA PHE A 308 -13.77 -4.81 17.38
C PHE A 308 -12.99 -4.25 16.19
N VAL A 309 -13.09 -2.94 15.92
CA VAL A 309 -12.33 -2.27 14.86
C VAL A 309 -10.83 -2.42 15.08
N ASP A 310 -10.34 -2.17 16.30
CA ASP A 310 -8.92 -2.34 16.65
C ASP A 310 -8.47 -3.80 16.43
N SER A 311 -9.31 -4.80 16.74
CA SER A 311 -9.00 -6.22 16.52
C SER A 311 -8.77 -6.59 15.05
N LEU A 312 -9.41 -5.86 14.13
CA LEU A 312 -9.25 -6.04 12.69
C LEU A 312 -8.16 -5.14 12.10
N LEU A 313 -8.05 -3.92 12.62
CA LEU A 313 -7.10 -2.91 12.16
C LEU A 313 -5.68 -3.29 12.53
N VAL A 314 -5.40 -3.62 13.79
CA VAL A 314 -4.05 -3.90 14.30
C VAL A 314 -3.33 -4.97 13.45
N PRO A 315 -3.95 -6.11 13.08
CA PRO A 315 -3.33 -7.10 12.21
C PRO A 315 -3.21 -6.70 10.72
N THR A 316 -3.67 -5.51 10.33
CA THR A 316 -3.54 -4.96 8.97
C THR A 316 -2.55 -3.80 8.89
N LEU A 317 -2.01 -3.38 10.04
CA LEU A 317 -0.95 -2.38 10.10
C LEU A 317 0.38 -3.02 9.75
N LEU A 318 1.24 -2.23 9.09
CA LEU A 318 2.62 -2.63 8.87
C LEU A 318 3.39 -2.79 10.20
N ARG A 319 3.10 -1.93 11.16
CA ARG A 319 3.71 -1.89 12.50
C ARG A 319 2.61 -1.90 13.57
N PRO A 320 2.09 -3.08 13.95
CA PRO A 320 1.05 -3.22 14.97
C PRO A 320 1.43 -2.65 16.33
N ASP A 321 2.74 -2.59 16.60
CA ASP A 321 3.36 -2.08 17.83
C ASP A 321 3.35 -0.54 17.95
N ILE A 322 3.15 0.17 16.84
CA ILE A 322 3.17 1.64 16.80
C ILE A 322 1.79 2.13 16.34
N ARG A 323 0.92 2.47 17.30
CA ARG A 323 -0.38 3.10 16.98
C ARG A 323 -0.13 4.52 16.47
N ASN A 324 -0.42 4.74 15.19
CA ASN A 324 -0.21 6.02 14.55
C ASN A 324 -1.53 6.85 14.55
N PRO A 325 -1.55 8.06 15.12
CA PRO A 325 -2.76 8.90 15.18
C PRO A 325 -3.37 9.24 13.80
N HIS A 326 -2.57 9.25 12.73
CA HIS A 326 -3.07 9.49 11.37
C HIS A 326 -3.93 8.33 10.86
N ILE A 327 -3.65 7.11 11.32
CA ILE A 327 -4.46 5.93 11.00
C ILE A 327 -5.82 6.07 11.69
N ASP A 328 -5.83 6.40 12.98
CA ASP A 328 -7.08 6.59 13.74
C ASP A 328 -7.95 7.69 13.09
N ARG A 329 -7.35 8.84 12.75
CA ARG A 329 -8.04 9.94 12.05
C ARG A 329 -8.58 9.51 10.68
N PHE A 330 -7.86 8.65 9.97
CA PHE A 330 -8.31 8.17 8.68
C PHE A 330 -9.46 7.19 8.78
N ILE A 331 -9.42 6.27 9.74
CA ILE A 331 -10.56 5.40 10.03
C ILE A 331 -11.77 6.24 10.44
N GLU A 332 -11.57 7.26 11.27
CA GLU A 332 -12.63 8.22 11.62
C GLU A 332 -13.16 8.95 10.37
N TYR A 333 -12.29 9.44 9.50
CA TYR A 333 -12.70 10.02 8.21
C TYR A 333 -13.59 9.04 7.42
N LEU A 334 -13.18 7.78 7.26
CA LEU A 334 -13.99 6.77 6.54
C LEU A 334 -15.36 6.52 7.20
N THR A 335 -15.46 6.61 8.53
CA THR A 335 -16.75 6.50 9.24
C THR A 335 -17.67 7.69 8.99
N GLN A 336 -17.09 8.86 8.69
CA GLN A 336 -17.81 10.13 8.57
C GLN A 336 -18.20 10.48 7.13
N VAL A 337 -17.60 9.86 6.11
CA VAL A 337 -18.01 10.04 4.72
C VAL A 337 -19.48 9.62 4.57
N ASN A 338 -20.31 10.54 4.11
CA ASN A 338 -21.75 10.32 3.98
C ASN A 338 -22.03 9.24 2.94
N LEU A 339 -23.14 8.51 3.10
CA LEU A 339 -23.52 7.48 2.12
C LEU A 339 -23.79 8.09 0.74
N GLY A 340 -24.32 9.32 0.69
CA GLY A 340 -24.51 10.10 -0.53
C GLY A 340 -23.21 10.58 -1.20
N GLU A 341 -22.05 10.40 -0.56
CA GLU A 341 -20.73 10.71 -1.13
C GLU A 341 -19.98 9.45 -1.57
N LYS A 342 -20.47 8.27 -1.18
CA LYS A 342 -19.87 6.98 -1.54
C LYS A 342 -20.35 6.55 -2.91
N MET A 343 -19.64 7.05 -3.91
CA MET A 343 -19.90 6.70 -5.30
C MET A 343 -19.64 5.23 -5.59
N LEU A 344 -20.59 4.61 -6.27
CA LEU A 344 -20.51 3.26 -6.80
C LEU A 344 -20.38 3.29 -8.31
N TYR A 345 -19.70 2.29 -8.83
CA TYR A 345 -19.40 2.20 -10.24
C TYR A 345 -19.78 0.83 -10.81
N GLN A 346 -20.04 0.81 -12.12
CA GLN A 346 -20.24 -0.43 -12.85
C GLN A 346 -18.90 -1.06 -13.22
N CYS A 347 -18.75 -2.37 -12.98
CA CYS A 347 -17.59 -3.10 -13.45
C CYS A 347 -17.57 -3.18 -14.99
N PRO A 348 -16.42 -2.91 -15.65
CA PRO A 348 -16.32 -3.02 -17.11
C PRO A 348 -16.37 -4.46 -17.63
N ARG A 349 -16.19 -5.46 -16.75
CA ARG A 349 -16.21 -6.88 -17.12
C ARG A 349 -17.59 -7.51 -17.06
N HIS A 350 -18.48 -6.97 -16.22
CA HIS A 350 -19.82 -7.51 -16.04
C HIS A 350 -20.78 -6.42 -15.57
N PRO A 351 -21.93 -6.22 -16.22
CA PRO A 351 -22.86 -5.17 -15.85
C PRO A 351 -23.43 -5.34 -14.43
N ASP A 352 -23.52 -6.57 -13.92
CA ASP A 352 -24.12 -6.78 -12.60
C ASP A 352 -23.15 -6.58 -11.43
N HIS A 353 -21.85 -6.51 -11.70
CA HIS A 353 -20.87 -6.27 -10.64
C HIS A 353 -20.80 -4.77 -10.30
N VAL A 354 -20.77 -4.48 -9.00
CA VAL A 354 -20.67 -3.12 -8.47
C VAL A 354 -19.33 -2.94 -7.77
N ILE A 355 -18.71 -1.78 -7.99
CA ILE A 355 -17.40 -1.39 -7.48
C ILE A 355 -17.53 -0.21 -6.53
#